data_AF-A0AAV5PEZ2-F1
#
_entry.id   AF-A0AAV5PEZ2-F1
#
_cell.length_a   1.000
_cell.length_b   1.000
_cell.length_c   1.000
_cell.angle_alpha   90.00
_cell.angle_beta   90.00
_cell.angle_gamma   90.00
#
_symmetry.space_group_name_H-M   'P 1'
#
loop_
_entity.id
_entity.type
_entity.pdbx_description
1 polymer ?
#
loop_
_entity_poly.entity_id
_entity_poly.type
_entity_poly.pdbx_seq_one_letter_code
_entity_poly.pdbx_strand_id
1 'polypeptide(L)' 'MKSLTSGPAMKSDLSDFVYPASLDVAKGECDRGIFVDGVGYGSALIANKINGIYAAVC' A
#
# COMPACT_ATOMS: atom_id res chain seq x y z
N MET A 1 2.02 -8.64 -11.00
CA MET A 1 0.94 -8.92 -10.03
C MET A 1 1.29 -10.19 -9.25
N LYS A 2 2.11 -10.10 -8.19
CA LYS A 2 2.43 -11.25 -7.34
C LYS A 2 1.26 -11.43 -6.37
N SER A 3 0.64 -12.62 -6.36
CA SER A 3 -0.49 -12.96 -5.50
C SER A 3 -0.06 -12.87 -4.03
N LEU A 4 -0.54 -11.85 -3.30
CA LEU A 4 -0.20 -11.71 -1.89
C LEU A 4 -1.18 -12.42 -0.95
N THR A 5 -2.38 -12.83 -1.39
CA THR A 5 -3.29 -13.62 -0.54
C THR A 5 -4.29 -14.43 -1.37
N SER A 6 -3.97 -15.70 -1.63
CA SER A 6 -4.95 -16.69 -2.10
C SER A 6 -5.38 -17.58 -0.92
N GLY A 7 -6.33 -17.13 -0.10
CA GLY A 7 -6.88 -17.88 1.04
C GLY A 7 -8.06 -17.17 1.72
N PRO A 8 -8.91 -17.90 2.48
CA PRO A 8 -10.11 -17.33 3.15
C PRO A 8 -9.70 -16.22 4.11
N ALA A 9 -10.61 -15.27 4.39
CA ALA A 9 -10.39 -14.04 5.18
C ALA A 9 -9.39 -14.22 6.34
N MET A 10 -8.12 -14.04 6.03
CA MET A 10 -7.00 -14.24 6.93
C MET A 10 -6.73 -12.90 7.59
N LYS A 11 -6.40 -12.91 8.89
CA LYS A 11 -5.93 -11.69 9.54
C LYS A 11 -4.75 -11.13 8.76
N SER A 12 -4.77 -9.82 8.57
CA SER A 12 -3.84 -9.11 7.73
C SER A 12 -3.59 -7.75 8.36
N ASP A 13 -2.33 -7.38 8.45
CA ASP A 13 -1.94 -6.06 8.89
C ASP A 13 -1.83 -5.14 7.68
N LEU A 14 -2.16 -3.87 7.86
CA LEU A 14 -2.19 -2.89 6.77
C LEU A 14 -0.82 -2.76 6.08
N SER A 15 0.25 -2.87 6.86
CA SER A 15 1.64 -2.82 6.37
C SER A 15 1.98 -3.94 5.40
N ASP A 16 1.33 -5.10 5.51
CA ASP A 16 1.62 -6.26 4.66
C ASP A 16 1.33 -5.96 3.18
N PHE A 17 0.41 -5.02 2.92
CA PHE A 17 -0.03 -4.66 1.57
C PHE A 17 0.45 -3.27 1.16
N VAL A 18 0.38 -2.29 2.06
CA VAL A 18 0.71 -0.90 1.73
C VAL A 18 2.20 -0.70 1.49
N TYR A 19 3.07 -1.33 2.31
CA TYR A 19 4.51 -1.17 2.17
C TYR A 19 5.06 -1.70 0.83
N PRO A 20 4.80 -2.97 0.42
CA PRO A 20 5.31 -3.47 -0.85
C PRO A 20 4.72 -2.71 -2.05
N ALA A 21 3.42 -2.40 -2.04
CA ALA A 21 2.80 -1.64 -3.13
C ALA A 21 3.36 -0.22 -3.25
N SER A 22 3.65 0.45 -2.13
CA SER A 22 4.28 1.77 -2.14
C SER A 22 5.72 1.72 -2.64
N LEU A 23 6.47 0.65 -2.37
CA LEU A 23 7.81 0.46 -2.93
C LEU A 23 7.79 0.27 -4.45
N ASP A 24 6.80 -0.44 -4.99
CA ASP A 24 6.68 -0.63 -6.44
C ASP A 24 6.40 0.70 -7.15
N VAL A 25 5.57 1.56 -6.56
CA VAL A 25 5.37 2.93 -7.06
C VAL A 25 6.65 3.75 -6.94
N ALA A 26 7.36 3.69 -5.81
CA ALA A 26 8.58 4.45 -5.59
C ALA A 26 9.72 4.06 -6.54
N LYS A 27 9.76 2.79 -6.96
CA LYS A 27 10.72 2.26 -7.95
C LYS A 27 10.33 2.58 -9.39
N GLY A 28 9.12 3.07 -9.63
CA GLY A 28 8.58 3.28 -10.99
C GLY A 28 8.12 1.99 -11.67
N GLU A 29 7.97 0.89 -10.94
CA GLU A 29 7.36 -0.35 -11.45
C GLU A 29 5.84 -0.21 -11.63
N CYS A 30 5.25 0.79 -10.97
CA CYS A 30 3.85 1.18 -11.09
C CYS A 30 3.76 2.71 -11.10
N ASP A 31 2.87 3.26 -11.93
CA ASP A 31 2.68 4.73 -12.00
C ASP A 31 1.98 5.28 -10.75
N ARG A 32 1.03 4.53 -10.17
CA ARG A 32 0.21 4.93 -9.02
C ARG A 32 -0.20 3.74 -8.15
N GLY A 33 -0.45 4.01 -6.87
CA GLY A 33 -1.05 3.08 -5.91
C GLY A 33 -2.41 3.56 -5.41
N ILE A 34 -3.33 2.63 -5.18
CA ILE A 34 -4.64 2.88 -4.57
C ILE A 34 -4.75 1.96 -3.36
N PHE A 35 -4.96 2.53 -2.18
CA PHE A 35 -5.12 1.80 -0.93
C PHE A 35 -6.55 1.96 -0.42
N VAL A 36 -7.21 0.84 -0.13
CA VAL A 36 -8.57 0.82 0.42
C VAL A 36 -8.51 0.21 1.80
N ASP A 37 -8.73 1.05 2.80
CA ASP A 37 -8.83 0.66 4.21
C ASP A 37 -9.99 1.43 4.88
N GLY A 38 -10.12 1.35 6.21
CA GLY A 38 -11.23 2.00 6.91
C GLY A 38 -11.28 3.53 6.83
N VAL A 39 -10.15 4.23 7.02
CA VAL A 39 -10.12 5.72 7.14
C VAL A 39 -9.06 6.34 6.21
N GLY A 40 -8.12 5.56 5.71
CA GLY A 40 -7.05 5.95 4.79
C GLY A 40 -5.78 6.47 5.47
N TYR A 41 -5.87 7.00 6.70
CA TYR A 41 -4.68 7.57 7.37
C TYR A 41 -3.60 6.54 7.66
N GLY A 42 -3.96 5.29 7.96
CA GLY A 42 -2.99 4.22 8.19
C GLY A 42 -2.15 3.96 6.93
N SER A 43 -2.82 3.82 5.79
CA SER A 43 -2.14 3.61 4.50
C SER A 43 -1.31 4.81 4.10
N ALA A 44 -1.88 6.02 4.22
CA ALA A 44 -1.16 7.25 3.89
C ALA A 44 0.07 7.45 4.78
N LEU A 45 -0.01 7.13 6.07
CA LEU A 45 1.12 7.21 6.99
C LEU A 45 2.24 6.23 6.59
N ILE A 46 1.91 4.98 6.25
CA ILE A 46 2.90 3.98 5.82
C ILE A 46 3.53 4.39 4.50
N ALA A 47 2.72 4.76 3.51
CA ALA A 47 3.18 5.10 2.16
C ALA A 47 4.10 6.35 2.17
N ASN A 48 3.73 7.40 2.90
CA ASN A 48 4.52 8.64 2.98
C ASN A 48 5.84 8.50 3.74
N LYS A 49 6.13 7.35 4.36
CA LYS A 49 7.47 7.05 4.91
C LYS A 49 8.49 6.64 3.85
N ILE A 50 8.04 6.35 2.63
CA ILE A 50 8.91 5.92 1.55
C ILE A 50 9.30 7.14 0.70
N ASN A 51 10.60 7.32 0.47
CA ASN A 51 11.09 8.41 -0.35
C ASN A 51 10.56 8.31 -1.79
N GLY A 52 10.12 9.44 -2.37
CA GLY A 52 9.53 9.49 -3.70
C GLY A 52 8.02 9.21 -3.76
N ILE A 53 7.36 8.97 -2.61
CA ILE A 53 5.91 8.79 -2.53
C ILE A 53 5.22 10.03 -1.94
N TYR A 54 4.08 10.38 -2.53
CA TYR A 54 3.14 11.37 -2.03
C TYR A 54 1.74 10.75 -2.02
N ALA A 55 1.34 10.19 -0.87
CA ALA A 55 0.03 9.58 -0.68
C ALA A 55 -0.94 10.58 -0.05
N ALA A 56 -2.11 10.75 -0.67
CA ALA A 56 -3.21 11.57 -0.17
C ALA A 56 -4.38 10.68 0.28
N VAL A 57 -5.08 11.10 1.34
CA VAL A 57 -6.36 10.51 1.75
C VAL A 57 -7.48 11.28 1.05
N CYS A 58 -8.39 10.56 0.41
CA CYS A 58 -9.48 11.09 -0.41
C CYS A 58 -10.83 10.58 0.08
#